data_AF-A0A2G4IQF2-F1
#
_entry.id   AF-A0A2G4IQF2-F1
#
_cell.length_a   1.000
_cell.length_b   1.000
_cell.length_c   1.000
_cell.angle_alpha   90.00
_cell.angle_beta   90.00
_cell.angle_gamma   90.00
#
_symmetry.space_group_name_H-M   'P 1'
#
loop_
_entity.id
_entity.type
_entity.pdbx_description
1 polymer ?
#
loop_
_entity_poly.entity_id
_entity_poly.type
_entity_poly.pdbx_seq_one_letter_code
_entity_poly.pdbx_strand_id
1 'polypeptide(L)'
;MEQRQLDMSQETLSRKVVVGMRQGLHARPADLLAREARKWQSRIELIAESQRVNGKSILEVLTLAAEAGTRLVIEATGPDAQEALEAIGHLFERNFNEYENDNKQVF
;
A
#
# COMPACT_ATOMS: atom_id res chain seq x y z
N MET A 1 -21.96 -26.13 5.82
CA MET A 1 -20.58 -25.63 5.62
C MET A 1 -20.70 -24.43 4.70
N GLU A 2 -20.59 -23.23 5.25
CA GLU A 2 -20.89 -21.98 4.55
C GLU A 2 -20.02 -21.81 3.30
N GLN A 3 -20.70 -21.61 2.19
CA GLN A 3 -20.13 -21.28 0.90
C GLN A 3 -19.51 -19.89 1.00
N ARG A 4 -18.18 -19.80 0.96
CA ARG A 4 -17.51 -18.52 0.68
C ARG A 4 -17.78 -18.21 -0.80
N GLN A 5 -18.82 -17.40 -1.03
CA GLN A 5 -19.10 -16.76 -2.30
C GLN A 5 -17.83 -16.02 -2.75
N LEU A 6 -17.13 -16.53 -3.76
CA LEU A 6 -16.12 -15.78 -4.47
C LEU A 6 -16.87 -14.74 -5.30
N ASP A 7 -16.76 -13.47 -4.91
CA ASP A 7 -17.25 -12.35 -5.69
C ASP A 7 -16.45 -12.27 -7.00
N MET A 8 -17.03 -12.82 -8.06
CA MET A 8 -16.45 -12.98 -9.40
C MET A 8 -16.56 -11.72 -10.27
N SER A 9 -16.64 -10.51 -9.69
CA SER A 9 -17.00 -9.30 -10.44
C SER A 9 -16.00 -8.14 -10.40
N GLN A 10 -14.82 -8.30 -9.76
CA GLN A 10 -13.84 -7.22 -9.65
C GLN A 10 -12.46 -7.72 -10.11
N GLU A 11 -11.94 -7.15 -11.20
CA GLU A 11 -10.60 -7.42 -11.70
C GLU A 11 -9.56 -7.02 -10.64
N THR A 12 -8.58 -7.90 -10.42
CA THR A 12 -7.45 -7.60 -9.53
C THR A 12 -6.22 -7.32 -10.36
N LEU A 13 -5.70 -6.11 -10.20
CA LEU A 13 -4.47 -5.66 -10.84
C LEU A 13 -3.33 -5.75 -9.83
N SER A 14 -2.09 -5.89 -10.31
CA SER A 14 -0.93 -5.97 -9.43
C SER A 14 0.28 -5.21 -9.96
N ARG A 15 1.11 -4.69 -9.05
CA ARG A 15 2.37 -4.01 -9.35
C ARG A 15 3.46 -4.42 -8.38
N LYS A 16 4.65 -4.71 -8.90
CA LYS A 16 5.84 -4.98 -8.08
C LYS A 16 6.55 -3.67 -7.72
N VAL A 17 6.97 -3.54 -6.47
CA VAL A 17 7.74 -2.39 -5.97
C VAL A 17 8.88 -2.85 -5.07
N VAL A 18 9.82 -1.94 -4.80
CA VAL A 18 10.95 -2.17 -3.89
C VAL A 18 10.96 -1.08 -2.83
N VAL A 19 11.19 -1.45 -1.57
CA VAL A 19 11.39 -0.50 -0.47
C VAL A 19 12.78 0.12 -0.62
N GLY A 20 12.87 1.34 -1.17
CA GLY A 20 14.15 2.01 -1.42
C GLY A 20 14.69 2.84 -0.24
N MET A 21 13.86 3.08 0.78
CA MET A 21 14.25 3.84 1.97
C MET A 21 15.16 3.00 2.87
N ARG A 22 16.27 3.57 3.33
CA ARG A 22 17.23 2.88 4.22
C ARG A 22 16.59 2.35 5.51
N GLN A 23 15.55 3.01 5.99
CA GLN A 23 14.93 2.71 7.29
C GLN A 23 13.76 1.73 7.15
N GLY A 24 13.53 1.20 5.93
CA GLY A 24 12.42 0.32 5.62
C GLY A 24 11.07 1.05 5.55
N LEU A 25 10.00 0.26 5.51
CA LEU A 25 8.61 0.72 5.55
C LEU A 25 8.16 0.95 7.02
N HIS A 26 8.81 1.90 7.69
CA HIS A 26 8.52 2.25 9.08
C HIS A 26 7.26 3.12 9.23
N ALA A 27 6.97 3.59 10.46
CA ALA A 27 5.71 4.26 10.81
C ALA A 27 5.32 5.43 9.89
N ARG A 28 6.28 6.26 9.45
CA ARG A 28 6.00 7.43 8.61
C ARG A 28 5.57 7.05 7.19
N PRO A 29 6.37 6.31 6.39
CA PRO A 29 5.91 5.87 5.06
C PRO A 29 4.71 4.92 5.14
N ALA A 30 4.55 4.15 6.23
CA ALA A 30 3.35 3.35 6.46
C ALA A 30 2.09 4.22 6.63
N ASP A 31 2.16 5.32 7.39
CA ASP A 31 1.04 6.27 7.52
C ASP A 31 0.69 6.91 6.18
N LEU A 32 1.69 7.38 5.42
CA LEU A 32 1.51 7.97 4.10
C LEU A 32 0.87 6.98 3.11
N LEU A 33 1.38 5.74 3.08
CA LEU A 33 0.81 4.66 2.27
C LEU A 33 -0.65 4.41 2.65
N ALA A 34 -0.93 4.25 3.94
CA ALA A 34 -2.27 3.96 4.41
C ALA A 34 -3.25 5.11 4.15
N ARG A 35 -2.79 6.37 4.26
CA ARG A 35 -3.58 7.55 3.88
C ARG A 35 -3.90 7.56 2.39
N GLU A 36 -2.91 7.30 1.55
CA GLU A 36 -3.10 7.22 0.10
C GLU A 36 -4.06 6.07 -0.26
N ALA A 37 -3.83 4.87 0.29
CA ALA A 37 -4.66 3.70 0.04
C ALA A 37 -6.13 3.91 0.45
N ARG A 38 -6.40 4.71 1.49
CA ARG A 38 -7.77 5.04 1.94
C ARG A 38 -8.53 5.98 0.99
N LYS A 39 -7.86 6.64 0.04
CA LYS A 39 -8.53 7.49 -0.97
C LYS A 39 -9.29 6.67 -2.02
N TRP A 40 -8.93 5.41 -2.18
CA TRP A 40 -9.46 4.52 -3.22
C TRP A 40 -10.57 3.62 -2.69
N GLN A 41 -11.55 3.32 -3.53
CA GLN A 41 -12.61 2.36 -3.24
C GLN A 41 -12.07 0.93 -3.23
N SER A 42 -11.11 0.64 -4.11
CA SER A 42 -10.46 -0.66 -4.24
C SER A 42 -9.92 -1.18 -2.92
N ARG A 43 -10.03 -2.48 -2.73
CA ARG A 43 -9.27 -3.18 -1.70
C ARG A 43 -7.80 -3.17 -2.13
N ILE A 44 -6.94 -2.70 -1.24
CA ILE A 44 -5.49 -2.60 -1.48
C ILE A 44 -4.78 -3.56 -0.52
N GLU A 45 -3.98 -4.46 -1.06
CA GLU A 45 -3.20 -5.42 -0.28
C GLU A 45 -1.72 -5.30 -0.63
N LEU A 46 -0.87 -5.35 0.40
CA LEU A 46 0.59 -5.44 0.23
C LEU A 46 1.03 -6.85 0.56
N ILE A 47 1.85 -7.43 -0.30
CA ILE A 47 2.32 -8.81 -0.18
C ILE A 47 3.84 -8.81 -0.15
N ALA A 48 4.40 -9.33 0.95
CA ALA A 48 5.82 -9.57 1.15
C ALA A 48 6.00 -11.06 1.47
N GLU A 49 6.72 -11.79 0.62
CA GLU A 49 6.97 -13.23 0.82
C GLU A 49 5.67 -14.02 1.09
N SER A 50 5.45 -14.48 2.33
CA SER A 50 4.25 -15.22 2.76
C SER A 50 3.20 -14.38 3.48
N GLN A 51 3.44 -13.07 3.67
CA GLN A 51 2.55 -12.18 4.41
C GLN A 51 1.77 -11.28 3.46
N ARG A 52 0.45 -11.22 3.67
CA ARG A 52 -0.48 -10.33 2.98
C ARG A 52 -1.16 -9.45 4.03
N VAL A 53 -1.14 -8.14 3.82
CA VAL A 53 -1.70 -7.16 4.76
C VAL A 53 -2.59 -6.16 4.04
N ASN A 54 -3.56 -5.59 4.76
CA ASN A 54 -4.39 -4.50 4.25
C ASN A 54 -3.58 -3.20 4.15
N GLY A 55 -3.38 -2.70 2.93
CA GLY A 55 -2.66 -1.45 2.67
C GLY A 55 -3.34 -0.22 3.26
N LYS A 56 -4.64 -0.28 3.60
CA LYS A 56 -5.36 0.84 4.26
C LYS A 56 -5.14 0.91 5.77
N SER A 57 -4.55 -0.12 6.37
CA SER A 57 -4.30 -0.22 7.81
C SER A 57 -2.81 0.03 8.12
N ILE A 58 -2.49 1.18 8.71
CA ILE A 58 -1.12 1.50 9.11
C ILE A 58 -0.51 0.41 10.01
N LEU A 59 -1.32 -0.15 10.93
CA LEU A 59 -0.85 -1.16 11.87
C LEU A 59 -0.48 -2.46 11.14
N GLU A 60 -1.30 -2.91 10.19
CA GLU A 60 -0.97 -4.11 9.41
C GLU A 60 0.20 -3.86 8.45
N VAL A 61 0.31 -2.66 7.88
CA VAL A 61 1.49 -2.32 7.06
C VAL A 61 2.77 -2.39 7.89
N LEU A 62 2.74 -1.92 9.14
CA LEU A 62 3.88 -2.00 10.07
C LEU A 62 4.26 -3.44 10.43
N THR A 63 3.30 -4.38 10.45
CA THR A 63 3.62 -5.79 10.74
C THR A 63 4.38 -6.48 9.61
N LEU A 64 4.45 -5.90 8.41
CA LEU A 64 5.30 -6.43 7.33
C LEU A 64 6.79 -6.37 7.68
N ALA A 65 7.19 -5.44 8.57
CA ALA A 65 8.59 -5.20 8.92
C ALA A 65 9.52 -5.12 7.69
N ALA A 66 9.03 -4.54 6.59
CA ALA A 66 9.73 -4.54 5.31
C ALA A 66 10.97 -3.62 5.37
N GLU A 67 12.15 -4.22 5.26
CA GLU A 67 13.44 -3.52 5.28
C GLU A 67 13.80 -2.92 3.92
N ALA A 68 14.92 -2.18 3.87
CA ALA A 68 15.45 -1.68 2.61
C ALA A 68 15.77 -2.83 1.65
N GLY A 69 15.34 -2.70 0.40
CA GLY A 69 15.49 -3.73 -0.63
C GLY A 69 14.41 -4.80 -0.63
N THR A 70 13.49 -4.83 0.35
CA THR A 70 12.35 -5.76 0.33
C THR A 70 11.51 -5.53 -0.93
N ARG A 71 11.21 -6.62 -1.64
CA ARG A 71 10.33 -6.63 -2.81
C ARG A 71 8.91 -6.88 -2.34
N LEU A 72 7.99 -6.02 -2.76
CA LEU A 72 6.57 -6.13 -2.45
C LEU A 72 5.76 -6.28 -3.72
N VAL A 73 4.62 -6.95 -3.62
CA VAL A 73 3.54 -6.87 -4.61
C VAL A 73 2.41 -6.06 -4.00
N ILE A 74 1.98 -5.02 -4.71
CA ILE A 74 0.75 -4.30 -4.42
C ILE A 74 -0.33 -4.95 -5.27
N GLU A 75 -1.43 -5.36 -4.66
CA GLU A 75 -2.64 -5.80 -5.34
C GLU A 75 -3.77 -4.81 -5.07
N ALA A 76 -4.51 -4.47 -6.12
CA ALA A 76 -5.70 -3.65 -6.03
C ALA A 76 -6.87 -4.38 -6.70
N THR A 77 -7.96 -4.56 -5.96
CA THR A 77 -9.21 -5.15 -6.45
C THR A 77 -10.32 -4.13 -6.30
N GLY A 78 -10.88 -3.64 -7.39
CA GLY A 78 -11.94 -2.63 -7.34
C GLY A 78 -12.11 -1.81 -8.61
N PRO A 79 -13.06 -0.85 -8.62
CA PRO A 79 -13.37 -0.02 -9.77
C PRO A 79 -12.31 1.03 -10.13
N ASP A 80 -11.40 1.34 -9.20
CA ASP A 80 -10.30 2.31 -9.32
C ASP A 80 -8.93 1.65 -9.07
N ALA A 81 -8.82 0.36 -9.40
CA ALA A 81 -7.66 -0.46 -9.08
C ALA A 81 -6.39 0.00 -9.80
N GLN A 82 -6.52 0.44 -11.07
CA GLN A 82 -5.38 0.89 -11.87
C GLN A 82 -4.81 2.19 -11.30
N GLU A 83 -5.66 3.17 -11.03
CA GLU A 83 -5.29 4.47 -10.47
C GLU A 83 -4.69 4.31 -9.07
N ALA A 84 -5.24 3.41 -8.25
CA ALA A 84 -4.68 3.08 -6.95
C ALA A 84 -3.26 2.49 -7.04
N LEU A 85 -3.01 1.57 -7.98
CA LEU A 85 -1.67 0.99 -8.19
C LEU A 85 -0.66 2.01 -8.71
N GLU A 86 -1.10 2.93 -9.55
CA GLU A 86 -0.26 4.03 -10.05
C GLU A 86 0.15 4.95 -8.90
N ALA A 87 -0.83 5.45 -8.15
CA ALA A 87 -0.61 6.37 -7.04
C ALA A 87 0.27 5.74 -5.94
N ILE A 88 -0.05 4.52 -5.49
CA ILE A 88 0.73 3.86 -4.45
C ILE A 88 2.12 3.50 -4.96
N GLY A 89 2.24 3.01 -6.20
CA GLY A 89 3.55 2.70 -6.77
C GLY A 89 4.45 3.94 -6.88
N HIS A 90 3.89 5.12 -7.18
CA HIS A 90 4.65 6.37 -7.18
C HIS A 90 5.20 6.75 -5.79
N LEU A 91 4.51 6.39 -4.70
CA LEU A 91 5.06 6.58 -3.35
C LEU A 91 6.39 5.84 -3.17
N PHE A 92 6.44 4.59 -3.63
CA PHE A 92 7.65 3.76 -3.56
C PHE A 92 8.75 4.29 -4.46
N GLU A 93 8.44 4.67 -5.71
CA GLU A 93 9.41 5.24 -6.65
C GLU A 93 10.05 6.53 -6.13
N ARG A 94 9.28 7.36 -5.42
CA ARG A 94 9.73 8.62 -4.83
C ARG A 94 10.26 8.47 -3.40
N ASN A 95 10.34 7.24 -2.88
CA ASN A 95 10.72 6.95 -1.50
C ASN A 95 9.97 7.81 -0.47
N PHE A 96 8.70 8.14 -0.75
CA PHE A 96 7.83 8.94 0.13
C PHE A 96 8.35 10.36 0.43
N ASN A 97 9.30 10.89 -0.35
CA ASN A 97 9.99 12.15 -0.09
C ASN A 97 9.11 13.41 -0.25
N GLU A 98 8.03 13.38 -1.03
CA GLU A 98 7.29 14.58 -1.43
C GLU A 98 6.10 14.95 -0.52
N TYR A 99 5.75 14.10 0.45
CA TYR A 99 4.64 14.36 1.37
C TYR A 99 5.06 15.16 2.63
N GLU A 100 6.24 15.79 2.61
CA GLU A 100 6.72 16.66 3.71
C GLU A 100 5.87 17.93 3.90
N ASN A 101 5.08 18.35 2.91
CA ASN A 101 4.47 19.69 2.90
C ASN A 101 3.04 19.77 3.47
N ASP A 102 2.33 18.67 3.71
CA ASP A 102 0.91 18.71 4.09
C ASP A 102 0.64 18.80 5.61
N ASN A 103 1.68 18.84 6.44
CA ASN A 103 1.52 18.93 7.90
C ASN A 103 2.12 20.19 8.55
N LYS A 104 2.39 21.23 7.76
CA LYS A 104 2.64 22.58 8.29
C LYS A 104 1.33 23.36 8.33
N GLN A 105 0.47 23.08 9.30
CA GLN A 105 -0.56 24.03 9.71
C GLN A 105 -0.36 24.40 11.19
N VAL A 106 -0.44 25.71 11.39
CA VAL A 106 -0.70 26.48 12.61
C VAL A 106 0.31 26.42 13.78
N PHE A 107 1.16 27.45 13.82
CA PHE A 107 1.29 28.30 15.01
C PHE A 107 0.78 29.70 14.66
#